data_AF-A0A9D8P926-F1
#
_entry.id   AF-A0A9D8P926-F1
#
_cell.length_a   1.000
_cell.length_b   1.000
_cell.length_c   1.000
_cell.angle_alpha   90.00
_cell.angle_beta   90.00
_cell.angle_gamma   90.00
#
_symmetry.space_group_name_H-M   'P 1'
#
loop_
_entity.id
_entity.type
_entity.pdbx_description
1 polymer ?
#
loop_
_entity_poly.entity_id
_entity_poly.type
_entity_poly.pdbx_seq_one_letter_code
_entity_poly.pdbx_strand_id
1 'polypeptide(L)'
;MEHTFSAHAVQRMIERRITPNEVNTVISSPDGTIIQSRDKTIFYKRLRHRKDNLIAVVAVGTPSETGWEVITVLVNFEVRA
;
A
#
# COMPACT_ATOMS: atom_id res chain seq x y z
N MET A 1 -6.43 9.91 -8.69
CA MET A 1 -5.09 10.01 -8.11
C MET A 1 -4.24 8.99 -8.83
N GLU A 2 -3.19 9.42 -9.51
CA GLU A 2 -2.28 8.51 -10.20
C GLU A 2 -1.24 7.99 -9.21
N HIS A 3 -0.92 6.70 -9.28
CA HIS A 3 0.12 6.08 -8.46
C HIS A 3 1.16 5.49 -9.39
N THR A 4 2.42 5.74 -9.12
CA THR A 4 3.54 5.09 -9.82
C THR A 4 3.99 3.87 -9.01
N PHE A 5 4.50 2.84 -9.69
CA PHE A 5 4.96 1.62 -9.05
C PHE A 5 6.44 1.43 -9.34
N SER A 6 7.26 1.32 -8.30
CA SER A 6 8.65 0.90 -8.48
C SER A 6 8.72 -0.53 -9.02
N ALA A 7 9.82 -0.88 -9.69
CA ALA A 7 10.04 -2.26 -10.18
C ALA A 7 9.95 -3.29 -9.04
N HIS A 8 10.43 -2.93 -7.84
CA HIS A 8 10.33 -3.77 -6.66
C HIS A 8 8.87 -3.99 -6.24
N ALA A 9 8.05 -2.94 -6.22
CA ALA A 9 6.63 -3.04 -5.91
C ALA A 9 5.89 -3.93 -6.90
N VAL A 10 6.14 -3.76 -8.21
CA VAL A 10 5.54 -4.59 -9.26
C VAL A 10 5.86 -6.07 -9.04
N GLN A 11 7.13 -6.39 -8.75
CA GLN A 11 7.52 -7.76 -8.43
C GLN A 11 6.75 -8.31 -7.22
N ARG A 12 6.68 -7.53 -6.12
CA ARG A 12 5.97 -7.97 -4.90
C ARG A 12 4.48 -8.15 -5.12
N MET A 13 3.86 -7.30 -5.95
CA MET A 13 2.46 -7.40 -6.34
C MET A 13 2.17 -8.70 -7.09
N ILE A 14 3.03 -9.07 -8.05
CA ILE A 14 2.90 -10.33 -8.80
C ILE A 14 3.01 -11.53 -7.85
N GLU A 15 4.04 -11.57 -7.00
CA GLU A 15 4.27 -12.65 -6.03
C GLU A 15 3.07 -12.84 -5.08
N ARG A 16 2.45 -11.73 -4.66
CA ARG A 16 1.36 -11.72 -3.67
C ARG A 16 -0.03 -11.69 -4.32
N ARG A 17 -0.12 -11.74 -5.64
CA ARG A 17 -1.37 -11.61 -6.40
C ARG A 17 -2.16 -10.37 -5.98
N ILE A 18 -1.48 -9.23 -5.86
CA ILE A 18 -2.07 -7.94 -5.55
C ILE A 18 -2.24 -7.17 -6.86
N THR A 19 -3.45 -6.71 -7.11
CA THR A 19 -3.81 -5.94 -8.29
C THR A 19 -3.60 -4.44 -8.05
N PRO A 20 -3.39 -3.63 -9.11
CA PRO A 20 -3.33 -2.18 -8.99
C PRO A 20 -4.60 -1.57 -8.35
N ASN A 21 -5.77 -2.16 -8.60
CA ASN A 21 -7.03 -1.69 -8.02
C ASN A 21 -7.09 -1.91 -6.50
N GLU A 22 -6.55 -3.02 -6.00
CA GLU A 22 -6.43 -3.25 -4.56
C GLU A 22 -5.50 -2.23 -3.91
N VAL A 23 -4.36 -1.92 -4.54
CA VAL A 23 -3.45 -0.87 -4.07
C VAL A 23 -4.16 0.49 -4.02
N ASN A 24 -4.87 0.85 -5.09
CA ASN A 24 -5.63 2.10 -5.13
C ASN A 24 -6.69 2.15 -4.02
N THR A 25 -7.36 1.03 -3.74
CA THR A 25 -8.35 0.92 -2.64
C THR A 25 -7.69 1.12 -1.28
N VAL A 26 -6.51 0.53 -1.06
CA VAL A 26 -5.77 0.66 0.20
C VAL A 26 -5.29 2.11 0.44
N ILE A 27 -4.82 2.80 -0.60
CA ILE A 27 -4.36 4.20 -0.49
C ILE A 27 -5.55 5.17 -0.33
N SER A 28 -6.63 4.99 -1.10
CA SER A 28 -7.78 5.92 -1.11
C SER A 28 -8.69 5.78 0.11
N SER A 29 -8.77 4.60 0.72
CA SER A 29 -9.61 4.34 1.89
C SER A 29 -8.92 3.34 2.83
N PRO A 30 -7.80 3.70 3.46
CA PRO A 30 -7.12 2.81 4.40
C PRO A 30 -7.96 2.55 5.65
N ASP A 31 -7.78 1.40 6.27
CA ASP A 31 -8.29 1.15 7.64
C ASP A 31 -7.38 1.84 8.67
N GLY A 32 -6.12 2.08 8.32
CA GLY A 32 -5.21 2.93 9.08
C GLY A 32 -3.93 3.25 8.32
N THR A 33 -3.18 4.20 8.86
CA THR A 33 -1.88 4.62 8.30
C THR A 33 -0.80 4.61 9.37
N ILE A 34 0.44 4.36 8.96
CA ILE A 34 1.64 4.46 9.81
C ILE A 34 2.63 5.37 9.11
N ILE A 35 2.95 6.50 9.73
CA ILE A 35 3.95 7.44 9.24
C ILE A 35 5.32 6.92 9.64
N GLN A 36 6.18 6.60 8.68
CA GLN A 36 7.55 6.12 8.95
C GLN A 36 8.61 7.23 8.81
N SER A 37 8.42 8.16 7.87
CA SER A 37 9.28 9.34 7.68
C SER A 37 8.44 10.50 7.16
N ARG A 38 9.08 11.64 6.89
CA ARG A 38 8.42 12.86 6.37
C ARG A 38 7.63 12.60 5.08
N ASP A 39 8.10 11.67 4.28
CA ASP A 39 7.62 11.34 2.93
C ASP A 39 7.08 9.90 2.82
N LYS A 40 7.36 9.02 3.78
CA LYS A 40 6.98 7.60 3.69
C LYS A 40 5.82 7.25 4.61
N THR A 41 4.76 6.75 4.01
CA THR A 41 3.54 6.32 4.70
C THR A 41 3.22 4.87 4.35
N ILE A 42 2.84 4.09 5.36
CA ILE A 42 2.29 2.75 5.19
C ILE A 42 0.77 2.87 5.31
N PHE A 43 0.06 2.57 4.25
CA PHE A 43 -1.39 2.45 4.22
C PHE A 43 -1.75 1.00 4.40
N TYR A 44 -2.67 0.65 5.29
CA TYR A 44 -3.14 -0.72 5.41
C TYR A 44 -4.65 -0.85 5.38
N LYS A 45 -5.12 -1.96 4.83
CA LYS A 45 -6.55 -2.28 4.73
C LYS A 45 -6.78 -3.79 4.73
N ARG A 46 -7.84 -4.22 5.40
CA ARG A 46 -8.41 -5.57 5.27
C ARG A 46 -9.37 -5.61 4.09
N LEU A 47 -9.08 -6.46 3.10
CA LEU A 47 -9.93 -6.64 1.92
C LEU A 47 -10.78 -7.90 2.09
N ARG A 48 -12.11 -7.77 1.98
CA ARG A 48 -13.06 -8.87 2.26
C ARG A 48 -12.90 -10.08 1.33
N HIS A 49 -12.45 -9.87 0.10
CA HIS A 49 -12.30 -10.92 -0.91
C HIS A 49 -10.97 -11.68 -0.82
N ARG A 50 -10.08 -11.30 0.11
CA ARG A 50 -8.75 -11.89 0.27
C ARG A 50 -8.70 -12.83 1.47
N LYS A 51 -7.89 -13.90 1.35
CA LYS A 51 -7.61 -14.85 2.44
C LYS A 51 -6.42 -14.42 3.30
N ASP A 52 -5.54 -13.59 2.75
CA ASP A 52 -4.52 -12.85 3.48
C ASP A 52 -5.16 -11.55 4.00
N ASN A 53 -5.44 -11.55 5.30
CA ASN A 53 -6.44 -10.70 5.95
C ASN A 53 -6.07 -9.21 6.07
N LEU A 54 -4.96 -8.77 5.45
CA LEU A 54 -4.45 -7.41 5.54
C LEU A 54 -3.44 -7.16 4.41
N ILE A 55 -3.66 -6.12 3.60
CA ILE A 55 -2.66 -5.56 2.68
C ILE A 55 -2.08 -4.30 3.31
N ALA A 56 -0.76 -4.15 3.24
CA ALA A 56 -0.07 -2.89 3.46
C ALA A 56 0.59 -2.43 2.16
N VAL A 57 0.43 -1.15 1.87
CA VAL A 57 1.07 -0.44 0.76
C VAL A 57 2.03 0.55 1.38
N VAL A 58 3.31 0.39 1.07
CA VAL A 58 4.33 1.36 1.47
C VAL A 58 4.52 2.31 0.30
N ALA A 59 4.23 3.59 0.54
CA ALA A 59 4.34 4.62 -0.46
C ALA A 59 5.19 5.79 0.03
N VAL A 60 5.87 6.44 -0.92
CA VAL A 60 6.57 7.69 -0.72
C VAL A 60 5.86 8.81 -1.48
N GLY A 61 5.81 10.00 -0.91
CA GLY A 61 5.14 11.16 -1.48
C GLY A 61 4.54 12.04 -0.39
N THR A 62 4.12 13.23 -0.78
CA THR A 62 3.35 14.11 0.12
C THR A 62 1.89 14.16 -0.32
N PRO A 63 0.92 14.29 0.61
CA PRO A 63 -0.48 14.51 0.25
C PRO A 63 -0.71 15.76 -0.63
N SER A 64 0.25 16.69 -0.63
CA SER A 64 0.28 17.89 -1.45
C SER A 64 0.79 17.67 -2.89
N GLU A 65 1.44 16.54 -3.17
CA GLU A 65 1.90 16.16 -4.51
C GLU A 65 0.85 15.34 -5.24
N THR A 66 0.95 15.31 -6.57
CA THR A 66 -0.05 14.76 -7.50
C THR A 66 -0.24 13.24 -7.43
N GLY A 67 0.54 12.53 -6.61
CA GLY A 67 0.43 11.08 -6.49
C GLY A 67 1.37 10.48 -5.44
N TRP A 68 1.16 9.19 -5.19
CA TRP A 68 2.02 8.36 -4.34
C TRP A 68 2.88 7.47 -5.23
N GLU A 69 4.18 7.36 -4.92
CA GLU A 69 5.04 6.32 -5.47
C GLU A 69 5.01 5.10 -4.55
N VAL A 70 4.52 3.97 -5.07
CA VAL A 70 4.45 2.71 -4.35
C VAL A 70 5.80 2.00 -4.44
N ILE A 71 6.48 1.88 -3.29
CA ILE A 71 7.81 1.27 -3.21
C ILE A 71 7.75 -0.22 -2.86
N THR A 72 6.75 -0.67 -2.11
CA THR A 72 6.53 -2.11 -1.85
C THR A 72 5.12 -2.40 -1.34
N VAL A 73 4.74 -3.68 -1.34
CA VAL A 73 3.47 -4.18 -0.80
C VAL A 73 3.71 -5.38 0.11
N LEU A 74 2.93 -5.45 1.20
CA LEU A 74 3.04 -6.45 2.25
C LEU A 74 1.68 -7.11 2.48
N VAL A 75 1.70 -8.39 2.87
CA VAL A 75 0.53 -9.17 3.28
C VAL A 75 0.89 -9.99 4.51
N ASN A 76 -0.10 -10.50 5.24
CA ASN A 76 0.11 -11.35 6.42
C ASN A 76 1.00 -10.70 7.50
N PHE A 77 0.75 -9.42 7.80
CA PHE A 77 1.45 -8.69 8.87
C PHE A 77 0.50 -8.38 10.03
N GLU A 78 1.09 -8.12 11.19
CA GLU A 78 0.42 -7.68 12.41
C GLU A 78 0.72 -6.19 12.63
N VAL A 79 -0.29 -5.41 13.00
CA VAL A 79 -0.10 -4.03 13.49
C VAL A 79 -0.11 -4.10 15.01
N ARG A 80 1.02 -3.81 15.66
CA ARG A 80 1.11 -3.68 17.11
C ARG A 80 0.99 -2.21 17.49
N ALA A 81 0.03 -1.91 18.35
CA ALA A 81 -0.19 -0.60 18.94
C ALA A 81 0.65 -0.42 20.21
#